data_AF-A0A3S4RLY7-F1
#
_entry.id   AF-A0A3S4RLY7-F1
#
_cell.length_a   1.000
_cell.length_b   1.000
_cell.length_c   1.000
_cell.angle_alpha   90.00
_cell.angle_beta   90.00
_cell.angle_gamma   90.00
#
_symmetry.space_group_name_H-M   'P 1'
#
loop_
_entity.id
_entity.type
_entity.pdbx_description
1 polymer ?
#
loop_
_entity_poly.entity_id
_entity_poly.type
_entity_poly.pdbx_seq_one_letter_code
_entity_poly.pdbx_strand_id
1 'polypeptide(L)'
;MIVPFSLGYDLSTLKARQVSVEDFYEFEMIFAMDKNNLKDLKTLHARAVLYADNRKVATLGLFDPQGKAVTDPYYGDIKDFLAMFEHLESIADGYLATWQA
;
A
#
# COMPACT_ATOMS: atom_id res chain seq x y z
N MET A 1 3.69 22.09 0.07
CA MET A 1 2.82 20.91 -0.06
C MET A 1 2.02 20.80 1.24
N ILE A 2 0.74 21.21 1.24
CA ILE A 2 -0.08 21.50 2.46
C ILE A 2 -1.38 20.66 2.47
N VAL A 3 -1.52 19.69 1.57
CA VAL A 3 -2.79 18.97 1.34
C VAL A 3 -3.20 17.98 2.45
N PRO A 4 -2.30 17.25 3.15
CA PRO A 4 -2.71 16.23 4.12
C PRO A 4 -3.43 16.81 5.35
N PHE A 5 -2.98 17.98 5.82
CA PHE A 5 -3.52 18.60 7.04
C PHE A 5 -4.97 19.08 6.87
N SER A 6 -5.37 19.44 5.65
CA SER A 6 -6.75 19.81 5.32
C SER A 6 -7.72 18.63 5.27
N LEU A 7 -7.23 17.39 5.25
CA LEU A 7 -8.05 16.18 5.22
C LEU A 7 -8.15 15.48 6.58
N GLY A 8 -7.52 16.04 7.63
CA GLY A 8 -7.60 15.50 8.99
C GLY A 8 -6.60 14.38 9.32
N TYR A 9 -5.65 14.08 8.43
CA TYR A 9 -4.65 13.04 8.63
C TYR A 9 -3.30 13.63 9.08
N ASP A 10 -2.82 13.18 10.25
CA ASP A 10 -1.46 13.47 10.70
C ASP A 10 -0.48 12.44 10.12
N LEU A 11 0.25 12.85 9.09
CA LEU A 11 1.29 12.04 8.44
C LEU A 11 2.70 12.37 8.96
N SER A 12 2.85 13.22 9.99
CA SER A 12 4.13 13.76 10.44
C SER A 12 5.11 12.70 10.96
N THR A 13 4.59 11.54 11.37
CA THR A 13 5.38 10.42 11.88
C THR A 13 5.84 9.46 10.77
N LEU A 14 5.24 9.56 9.58
CA LEU A 14 5.57 8.68 8.45
C LEU A 14 6.91 9.08 7.83
N LYS A 15 7.79 8.10 7.67
CA LYS A 15 9.09 8.26 7.01
C LYS A 15 9.26 7.21 5.94
N ALA A 16 9.73 7.64 4.77
CA ALA A 16 10.05 6.72 3.69
C ALA A 16 11.14 5.74 4.15
N ARG A 17 10.92 4.45 3.86
CA ARG A 17 11.88 3.37 4.05
C ARG A 17 11.79 2.39 2.88
N GLN A 18 12.86 1.67 2.63
CA GLN A 18 12.85 0.57 1.68
C GLN A 18 12.21 -0.67 2.31
N VAL A 19 11.51 -1.45 1.49
CA VAL A 19 10.98 -2.76 1.90
C VAL A 19 12.13 -3.77 1.98
N SER A 20 12.17 -4.54 3.06
CA SER A 20 13.14 -5.62 3.28
C SER A 20 12.46 -7.00 3.30
N VAL A 21 13.26 -8.06 3.41
CA VAL A 21 12.73 -9.43 3.49
C VAL A 21 12.01 -9.65 4.83
N GLU A 22 12.47 -8.99 5.88
CA GLU A 22 11.92 -9.09 7.23
C GLU A 22 10.46 -8.63 7.29
N ASP A 23 10.07 -7.63 6.49
CA ASP A 23 8.69 -7.16 6.38
C ASP A 23 7.71 -8.29 6.05
N PHE A 24 8.13 -9.25 5.23
CA PHE A 24 7.30 -10.38 4.82
C PHE A 24 7.06 -11.39 5.94
N TYR A 25 7.81 -11.33 7.04
CA TYR A 25 7.57 -12.15 8.23
C TYR A 25 6.88 -11.37 9.35
N GLU A 26 6.93 -10.03 9.30
CA GLU A 26 6.29 -9.15 10.29
C GLU A 26 4.80 -8.93 9.98
N PHE A 27 4.45 -8.78 8.71
CA PHE A 27 3.08 -8.51 8.28
C PHE A 27 2.37 -9.75 7.75
N GLU A 28 1.06 -9.81 7.94
CA GLU A 28 0.22 -10.87 7.34
C GLU A 28 -0.14 -10.55 5.88
N MET A 29 -0.26 -9.26 5.55
CA MET A 29 -0.60 -8.79 4.22
C MET A 29 0.21 -7.55 3.86
N ILE A 30 0.74 -7.51 2.64
CA ILE A 30 1.45 -6.35 2.08
C ILE A 30 0.76 -5.96 0.77
N PHE A 31 0.35 -4.70 0.68
CA PHE A 31 -0.28 -4.13 -0.50
C PHE A 31 0.70 -3.36 -1.35
N ALA A 32 0.61 -3.55 -2.67
CA ALA A 32 1.26 -2.74 -3.67
C ALA A 32 0.29 -1.68 -4.19
N MET A 33 0.76 -0.43 -4.33
CA MET A 33 -0.07 0.65 -4.86
C MET A 33 -0.33 0.53 -6.37
N ASP A 34 0.59 -0.12 -7.09
CA ASP A 34 0.45 -0.39 -8.51
C ASP A 34 1.07 -1.74 -8.93
N LYS A 35 0.99 -2.05 -10.23
CA LYS A 35 1.52 -3.30 -10.80
C LYS A 35 3.05 -3.37 -10.83
N ASN A 36 3.74 -2.24 -10.89
CA ASN A 36 5.21 -2.19 -10.90
C ASN A 36 5.73 -2.49 -9.49
N ASN A 37 5.19 -1.85 -8.46
CA ASN A 37 5.46 -2.15 -7.06
C ASN A 37 5.17 -3.62 -6.75
N LEU A 38 4.06 -4.16 -7.25
CA LEU A 38 3.73 -5.57 -7.03
C LEU A 38 4.77 -6.50 -7.67
N LYS A 39 5.27 -6.16 -8.86
CA LYS A 39 6.32 -6.93 -9.54
C LYS A 39 7.64 -6.92 -8.74
N ASP A 40 8.02 -5.77 -8.21
CA ASP A 40 9.24 -5.64 -7.41
C ASP A 40 9.10 -6.38 -6.08
N LEU A 41 7.95 -6.24 -5.41
CA LEU A 41 7.63 -6.97 -4.18
C LEU A 41 7.61 -8.48 -4.40
N LYS A 42 7.10 -8.99 -5.53
CA LYS A 42 7.15 -10.43 -5.86
C LYS A 42 8.56 -10.97 -5.91
N THR A 43 9.53 -10.16 -6.35
CA THR A 43 10.94 -10.59 -6.38
C THR A 43 11.51 -10.76 -4.97
N LEU A 44 11.17 -9.84 -4.04
CA LEU A 44 11.56 -9.95 -2.63
C LEU A 44 10.78 -11.07 -1.91
N HIS A 45 9.50 -11.21 -2.20
CA HIS A 45 8.63 -12.26 -1.65
C HIS A 45 9.15 -13.65 -1.98
N ALA A 46 9.60 -13.89 -3.22
CA ALA A 46 10.19 -15.16 -3.60
C ALA A 46 11.43 -15.50 -2.75
N ARG A 47 12.23 -14.50 -2.36
CA ARG A 47 13.36 -14.69 -1.43
C ARG A 47 12.86 -15.00 -0.02
N ALA A 48 11.83 -14.29 0.45
CA ALA A 48 11.22 -14.55 1.76
C ALA A 48 10.67 -15.98 1.86
N VAL A 49 9.98 -16.47 0.83
CA VAL A 49 9.48 -17.85 0.76
C VAL A 49 10.63 -18.86 0.79
N LEU A 50 11.69 -18.62 0.02
CA LEU A 50 12.85 -19.53 -0.04
C LEU A 50 13.54 -19.69 1.32
N TYR A 51 13.59 -18.63 2.13
CA TYR A 51 14.26 -18.61 3.44
C TYR A 51 13.28 -18.58 4.62
N ALA A 52 12.03 -18.99 4.42
CA ALA A 52 10.99 -18.85 5.42
C ALA A 52 11.26 -19.68 6.68
N ASP A 53 11.91 -20.84 6.58
CA ASP A 53 12.20 -21.74 7.71
C ASP A 53 10.96 -21.98 8.61
N ASN A 54 9.88 -22.45 8.00
CA ASN A 54 8.56 -22.65 8.61
C ASN A 54 7.86 -21.38 9.15
N ARG A 55 8.42 -20.18 8.97
CA ARG A 55 7.71 -18.93 9.26
C ARG A 55 6.59 -18.72 8.25
N LYS A 56 5.48 -18.12 8.71
CA LYS A 56 4.46 -17.60 7.80
C LYS A 56 5.03 -16.43 7.01
N VAL A 57 4.64 -16.34 5.75
CA VAL A 57 5.05 -15.28 4.83
C VAL A 57 3.81 -14.49 4.43
N ALA A 58 3.92 -13.16 4.41
CA ALA A 58 2.85 -12.25 4.05
C ALA A 58 2.21 -12.61 2.70
N THR A 59 0.90 -12.40 2.61
CA THR A 59 0.18 -12.41 1.33
C THR A 59 0.41 -11.09 0.60
N LEU A 60 0.60 -11.15 -0.73
CA LEU A 60 0.71 -9.98 -1.59
C LEU A 60 -0.59 -9.69 -2.33
N GLY A 61 -0.97 -8.42 -2.38
CA GLY A 61 -2.12 -7.94 -3.15
C GLY A 61 -1.87 -6.56 -3.78
N LEU A 62 -2.71 -6.19 -4.74
CA LEU A 62 -2.86 -4.79 -5.11
C LEU A 62 -3.74 -4.10 -4.06
N PHE A 63 -3.44 -2.85 -3.74
CA PHE A 63 -4.26 -2.06 -2.84
C PHE A 63 -5.67 -1.87 -3.42
N ASP A 64 -5.79 -1.47 -4.70
CA ASP A 64 -7.07 -1.56 -5.40
C ASP A 64 -7.26 -2.99 -5.94
N PRO A 65 -8.25 -3.77 -5.48
CA PRO A 65 -8.54 -5.11 -6.00
C PRO A 65 -8.92 -5.13 -7.48
N GLN A 66 -9.45 -4.02 -8.02
CA GLN A 66 -9.75 -3.85 -9.43
C GLN A 66 -8.50 -3.56 -10.28
N GLY A 67 -7.35 -3.33 -9.62
CA GLY A 67 -6.07 -3.09 -10.26
C GLY A 67 -6.00 -1.79 -11.06
N LYS A 68 -6.86 -0.82 -10.74
CA LYS A 68 -6.72 0.55 -11.24
C LYS A 68 -5.48 1.16 -10.59
N ALA A 69 -4.64 1.79 -11.41
CA ALA A 69 -3.57 2.60 -10.89
C ALA A 69 -4.20 3.79 -10.15
N VAL A 70 -3.80 3.97 -8.90
CA VAL A 70 -4.07 5.21 -8.16
C VAL A 70 -3.51 6.36 -9.00
N THR A 71 -4.34 7.36 -9.30
CA THR A 71 -3.94 8.47 -10.17
C THR A 71 -2.76 9.20 -9.54
N ASP A 72 -1.61 9.22 -10.21
CA ASP A 72 -0.37 9.80 -9.68
C ASP A 72 -0.49 11.34 -9.65
N PRO A 73 -0.57 11.97 -8.46
CA PRO A 73 -0.80 13.39 -8.35
C PRO A 73 0.48 14.21 -8.50
N TYR A 74 1.65 13.57 -8.67
CA TYR A 74 2.96 14.25 -8.65
C TYR A 74 3.12 15.34 -9.72
N TYR A 75 2.34 15.25 -10.81
CA TYR A 75 2.34 16.22 -11.91
C TYR A 75 1.02 17.00 -12.03
N GLY A 76 0.08 16.78 -11.09
CA GLY A 76 -1.27 17.35 -11.09
C GLY A 76 -1.43 18.59 -10.22
N ASP A 77 -2.65 19.10 -10.15
CA ASP A 77 -3.05 20.17 -9.24
C ASP A 77 -3.66 19.62 -7.93
N ILE A 78 -4.14 20.51 -7.05
CA ILE A 78 -4.74 20.11 -5.76
C ILE A 78 -5.96 19.19 -5.96
N LYS A 79 -6.71 19.32 -7.06
CA LYS A 79 -7.87 18.47 -7.33
C LYS A 79 -7.45 17.05 -7.65
N ASP A 80 -6.33 16.86 -8.34
CA ASP A 80 -5.78 15.52 -8.61
C ASP A 80 -5.36 14.83 -7.30
N PHE A 81 -4.80 15.58 -6.35
CA PHE A 81 -4.52 15.08 -4.99
C PHE A 81 -5.79 14.69 -4.23
N LEU A 82 -6.87 15.50 -4.30
CA LEU A 82 -8.13 15.19 -3.65
C LEU A 82 -8.80 13.94 -4.24
N ALA A 83 -8.83 13.83 -5.58
CA ALA A 83 -9.39 12.67 -6.26
C ALA A 83 -8.61 11.38 -5.94
N MET A 84 -7.27 11.46 -5.88
CA MET A 84 -6.44 10.36 -5.40
C MET A 84 -6.84 9.95 -3.98
N PHE A 85 -7.02 10.93 -3.08
CA PHE A 85 -7.35 10.67 -1.68
C PHE A 85 -8.72 10.01 -1.51
N GLU A 86 -9.75 10.53 -2.18
CA GLU A 86 -11.10 9.94 -2.19
C GLU A 86 -11.09 8.48 -2.68
N HIS A 87 -10.26 8.18 -3.69
CA HIS A 87 -10.09 6.81 -4.19
C HIS A 87 -9.44 5.91 -3.13
N LEU A 88 -8.42 6.39 -2.43
CA LEU A 88 -7.75 5.64 -1.36
C LEU A 88 -8.69 5.37 -0.18
N GLU A 89 -9.47 6.36 0.25
CA GLU A 89 -10.46 6.20 1.33
C GLU A 89 -11.52 5.17 0.97
N SER A 90 -12.10 5.25 -0.24
CA SER A 90 -13.13 4.31 -0.66
C SER A 90 -12.66 2.85 -0.64
N ILE A 91 -11.40 2.61 -1.00
CA ILE A 91 -10.80 1.27 -0.93
C ILE A 91 -10.55 0.86 0.51
N ALA A 92 -9.98 1.75 1.32
CA ALA A 92 -9.69 1.50 2.73
C ALA A 92 -10.96 1.12 3.52
N ASP A 93 -12.07 1.84 3.29
CA ASP A 93 -13.37 1.55 3.87
C ASP A 93 -13.87 0.15 3.48
N GLY A 94 -13.66 -0.26 2.21
CA GLY A 94 -13.98 -1.60 1.75
C GLY A 94 -13.21 -2.70 2.49
N TYR A 95 -11.92 -2.50 2.75
CA TYR A 95 -11.12 -3.42 3.55
C TYR A 95 -11.59 -3.46 5.02
N LEU A 96 -11.83 -2.31 5.63
CA LEU A 96 -12.32 -2.23 7.02
C LEU A 96 -13.65 -2.97 7.18
N ALA A 97 -14.59 -2.78 6.25
CA ALA A 97 -15.86 -3.49 6.26
C ALA A 97 -15.68 -5.01 6.11
N THR A 98 -14.69 -5.45 5.34
CA THR A 98 -14.40 -6.88 5.11
C THR A 98 -13.72 -7.53 6.32
N TRP A 99 -12.83 -6.81 7.02
CA TRP A 99 -12.05 -7.36 8.13
C TRP A 99 -12.70 -7.22 9.50
N GLN A 100 -13.68 -6.33 9.64
CA GLN A 100 -14.46 -6.21 10.87
C GLN A 100 -15.69 -7.14 10.91
N ALA A 101 -15.99 -7.82 9.81
CA ALA A 101 -17.07 -8.81 9.69
C ALA A 101 -16.65 -10.18 10.24
#